data_AF-A0A523IFJ4-F1
#
_entry.id   AF-A0A523IFJ4-F1
#
_cell.length_a   1.000
_cell.length_b   1.000
_cell.length_c   1.000
_cell.angle_alpha   90.00
_cell.angle_beta   90.00
_cell.angle_gamma   90.00
#
_symmetry.space_group_name_H-M   'P 1'
#
loop_
_entity.id
_entity.type
_entity.pdbx_description
1 polymer ?
#
loop_
_entity_poly.entity_id
_entity_poly.type
_entity_poly.pdbx_seq_one_letter_code
_entity_poly.pdbx_strand_id
1 'polypeptide(L)'
;MQGTENGNSPFFSPDGQWIGFYTDGKLKKASIFGGVPTKLLELEAFLGASWTQKDTIYFSTRSNGNWFLAKISANGGTLQPVTLTQNPLEPRKVCWPQVLPGGEAILFTSIAEASSNPDEGQIEVLSF
;
A
#
# COMPACT_ATOMS: atom_id res chain seq x y z
N MET A 1 -9.09 -9.12 -19.27
CA MET A 1 -10.06 -8.96 -18.17
C MET A 1 -10.45 -7.50 -18.17
N GLN A 2 -11.73 -7.17 -18.31
CA GLN A 2 -12.15 -5.75 -18.37
C GLN A 2 -11.94 -5.10 -16.99
N GLY A 3 -11.46 -3.87 -16.96
CA GLY A 3 -11.27 -3.08 -15.73
C GLY A 3 -9.91 -3.25 -15.05
N THR A 4 -8.98 -4.00 -15.66
CA THR A 4 -7.58 -4.19 -15.22
C THR A 4 -6.57 -3.43 -16.10
N GLU A 5 -7.05 -2.67 -17.08
CA GLU A 5 -6.22 -1.88 -17.97
C GLU A 5 -5.35 -0.90 -17.17
N ASN A 6 -4.10 -0.68 -17.61
CA ASN A 6 -3.11 0.18 -16.93
C ASN A 6 -2.80 -0.19 -15.47
N GLY A 7 -3.20 -1.40 -15.05
CA GLY A 7 -2.88 -1.94 -13.73
C GLY A 7 -1.38 -1.97 -13.48
N ASN A 8 -0.97 -1.49 -12.31
CA ASN A 8 0.42 -1.53 -11.87
C ASN A 8 0.50 -1.92 -10.38
N SER A 9 1.74 -2.19 -9.94
CA SER A 9 2.08 -2.53 -8.56
C SER A 9 1.19 -3.65 -7.97
N PRO A 10 1.09 -4.82 -8.63
CA PRO A 10 0.23 -5.90 -8.16
C PRO A 10 0.75 -6.50 -6.85
N PHE A 11 -0.16 -6.98 -6.01
CA PHE A 11 0.13 -7.70 -4.78
C PHE A 11 -0.93 -8.78 -4.55
N PHE A 12 -0.55 -9.90 -3.93
CA PHE A 12 -1.44 -11.05 -3.75
C PHE A 12 -2.09 -11.05 -2.36
N SER A 13 -3.29 -11.63 -2.26
CA SER A 13 -3.81 -12.09 -0.97
C SER A 13 -2.96 -13.25 -0.44
N PRO A 14 -2.90 -13.44 0.89
CA PRO A 14 -2.12 -14.53 1.50
C PRO A 14 -2.58 -15.93 1.08
N ASP A 15 -3.86 -16.08 0.75
CA ASP A 15 -4.45 -17.34 0.27
C ASP A 15 -4.27 -17.56 -1.25
N GLY A 16 -3.66 -16.60 -1.96
CA GLY A 16 -3.45 -16.63 -3.40
C GLY A 16 -4.71 -16.49 -4.25
N GLN A 17 -5.89 -16.23 -3.66
CA GLN A 17 -7.16 -16.17 -4.40
C GLN A 17 -7.46 -14.80 -5.03
N TRP A 18 -6.75 -13.76 -4.63
CA TRP A 18 -6.99 -12.39 -5.06
C TRP A 18 -5.70 -11.66 -5.42
N ILE A 19 -5.82 -10.75 -6.38
CA ILE A 19 -4.77 -9.79 -6.76
C ILE A 19 -5.30 -8.40 -6.47
N GLY A 20 -4.62 -7.66 -5.60
CA GLY A 20 -4.77 -6.23 -5.46
C GLY A 20 -3.86 -5.50 -6.45
N PHE A 21 -4.31 -4.36 -6.98
CA PHE A 21 -3.56 -3.56 -7.94
C PHE A 21 -4.05 -2.10 -7.95
N TYR A 22 -3.20 -1.21 -8.42
CA TYR A 22 -3.55 0.19 -8.63
C TYR A 22 -3.77 0.49 -10.11
N THR A 23 -4.86 1.18 -10.43
CA THR A 23 -5.12 1.69 -11.79
C THR A 23 -6.03 2.92 -11.73
N ASP A 24 -5.80 3.88 -12.62
CA ASP A 24 -6.67 5.06 -12.82
C ASP A 24 -7.10 5.77 -11.52
N GLY A 25 -6.15 5.98 -10.61
CA GLY A 25 -6.43 6.64 -9.32
C GLY A 25 -7.15 5.77 -8.30
N LYS A 26 -7.17 4.44 -8.46
CA LYS A 26 -7.98 3.53 -7.65
C LYS A 26 -7.19 2.31 -7.22
N LEU A 27 -7.30 1.97 -5.94
CA LEU A 27 -6.95 0.65 -5.45
C LEU A 27 -8.12 -0.30 -5.75
N LYS A 28 -7.84 -1.37 -6.47
CA LYS A 28 -8.81 -2.40 -6.83
C LYS A 28 -8.29 -3.78 -6.41
N LYS A 29 -9.21 -4.75 -6.34
CA LYS A 29 -8.87 -6.17 -6.28
C LYS A 29 -9.64 -6.97 -7.33
N ALA A 30 -9.07 -8.07 -7.79
CA ALA A 30 -9.73 -9.03 -8.68
C ALA A 30 -9.46 -10.46 -8.20
N SER A 31 -10.42 -11.35 -8.40
CA SER A 31 -10.21 -12.79 -8.17
C SER A 31 -9.30 -13.35 -9.24
N ILE A 32 -8.39 -14.26 -8.86
CA ILE A 32 -7.54 -14.98 -9.83
C ILE A 32 -8.36 -15.87 -10.78
N PHE A 33 -9.58 -16.22 -10.39
CA PHE A 33 -10.50 -17.04 -11.18
C PHE A 33 -11.29 -16.21 -12.21
N GLY A 34 -11.05 -14.90 -12.29
CA GLY A 34 -11.74 -14.01 -13.21
C GLY A 34 -12.87 -13.19 -12.55
N GLY A 35 -13.71 -12.57 -13.38
CA GLY A 35 -14.78 -11.66 -12.94
C GLY A 35 -14.45 -10.17 -13.10
N VAL A 36 -15.30 -9.31 -12.53
CA VAL A 36 -15.14 -7.85 -12.60
C VAL A 36 -14.32 -7.39 -11.38
N PRO A 37 -13.24 -6.61 -11.56
CA PRO A 37 -12.48 -6.06 -10.44
C PRO A 37 -13.34 -5.18 -9.53
N THR A 38 -13.18 -5.35 -8.22
CA THR A 38 -13.85 -4.55 -7.19
C THR A 38 -13.00 -3.33 -6.84
N LYS A 39 -13.59 -2.14 -6.87
CA LYS A 39 -12.97 -0.92 -6.33
C LYS A 39 -12.96 -0.98 -4.81
N LEU A 40 -11.78 -0.78 -4.20
CA LEU A 40 -11.64 -0.66 -2.75
C LEU A 40 -11.65 0.81 -2.32
N LEU A 41 -10.86 1.64 -3.01
CA LEU A 41 -10.67 3.04 -2.65
C LEU A 41 -10.14 3.88 -3.82
N GLU A 42 -10.38 5.19 -3.79
CA GLU A 42 -9.75 6.17 -4.68
C GLU A 42 -8.54 6.80 -3.97
N LEU A 43 -7.43 6.94 -4.69
CA LEU A 43 -6.14 7.37 -4.15
C LEU A 43 -5.47 8.38 -5.08
N GLU A 44 -4.85 9.40 -4.51
CA GLU A 44 -4.08 10.40 -5.25
C GLU A 44 -2.78 9.84 -5.85
N ALA A 45 -2.18 8.85 -5.18
CA ALA A 45 -0.99 8.13 -5.64
C ALA A 45 -0.84 6.81 -4.89
N PHE A 46 0.06 5.95 -5.37
CA PHE A 46 0.28 4.62 -4.81
C PHE A 46 1.75 4.22 -4.94
N LEU A 47 2.37 3.77 -3.83
CA LEU A 47 3.73 3.23 -3.83
C LEU A 47 3.77 1.85 -3.16
N GLY A 48 2.93 0.96 -3.66
CA GLY A 48 2.88 -0.44 -3.24
C GLY A 48 1.99 -0.70 -2.04
N ALA A 49 1.70 -1.98 -1.84
CA ALA A 49 0.87 -2.49 -0.77
C ALA A 49 1.26 -3.92 -0.41
N SER A 50 0.76 -4.37 0.74
CA SER A 50 0.86 -5.75 1.20
C SER A 50 -0.40 -6.16 1.95
N TRP A 51 -0.80 -7.41 1.78
CA TRP A 51 -2.04 -7.96 2.33
C TRP A 51 -1.73 -8.93 3.48
N THR A 52 -2.37 -8.73 4.62
CA THR A 52 -2.26 -9.59 5.81
C THR A 52 -3.26 -10.76 5.78
N GLN A 53 -3.01 -11.81 6.59
CA GLN A 53 -3.95 -12.92 6.78
C GLN A 53 -5.29 -12.51 7.43
N LYS A 54 -5.37 -11.30 8.00
CA LYS A 54 -6.58 -10.75 8.65
C LYS A 54 -7.38 -9.83 7.71
N ASP A 55 -7.28 -10.04 6.40
CA ASP A 55 -7.93 -9.23 5.37
C ASP A 55 -7.69 -7.72 5.50
N THR A 56 -6.53 -7.33 6.00
CA THR A 56 -6.10 -5.93 6.04
C THR A 56 -5.03 -5.71 4.97
N ILE A 57 -5.21 -4.67 4.15
CA ILE A 57 -4.24 -4.23 3.15
C ILE A 57 -3.56 -2.98 3.69
N TYR A 58 -2.25 -3.04 3.84
CA TYR A 58 -1.39 -1.89 4.15
C TYR A 58 -0.80 -1.35 2.85
N PHE A 59 -0.81 -0.04 2.67
CA PHE A 59 -0.39 0.59 1.42
C PHE A 59 0.15 2.00 1.65
N SER A 60 1.03 2.43 0.76
CA SER A 60 1.50 3.81 0.72
C SER A 60 0.65 4.65 -0.23
N THR A 61 0.21 5.81 0.24
CA THR A 61 -0.53 6.81 -0.54
C THR A 61 -0.09 8.22 -0.13
N ARG A 62 -0.55 9.23 -0.86
CA ARG A 62 -0.39 10.63 -0.48
C ARG A 62 -1.73 11.33 -0.29
N SER A 63 -1.72 12.40 0.48
CA SER A 63 -2.81 13.36 0.63
C SER A 63 -2.20 14.74 0.86
N ASN A 64 -2.71 15.77 0.17
CA ASN A 64 -2.19 17.13 0.28
C ASN A 64 -0.67 17.21 0.09
N GLY A 65 -0.14 16.42 -0.86
CA GLY A 65 1.29 16.38 -1.18
C GLY A 65 2.15 15.51 -0.25
N ASN A 66 1.65 15.06 0.89
CA ASN A 66 2.43 14.31 1.88
C ASN A 66 2.19 12.80 1.76
N TRP A 67 3.27 12.01 1.75
CA TRP A 67 3.20 10.55 1.72
C TRP A 67 3.04 9.95 3.11
N PHE A 68 2.20 8.91 3.23
CA PHE A 68 1.99 8.20 4.49
C PHE A 68 1.59 6.74 4.26
N LEU A 69 1.78 5.92 5.29
CA LEU A 69 1.30 4.54 5.31
C LEU A 69 -0.16 4.54 5.79
N ALA A 70 -1.01 3.77 5.12
CA ALA A 70 -2.41 3.61 5.47
C ALA A 70 -2.79 2.12 5.44
N LYS A 71 -3.96 1.83 6.01
CA LYS A 71 -4.59 0.52 5.94
C LYS A 71 -6.08 0.61 5.62
N ILE A 72 -6.59 -0.45 5.01
CA ILE A 72 -8.01 -0.65 4.73
C ILE A 72 -8.34 -2.14 4.83
N SER A 73 -9.60 -2.49 5.10
CA SER A 73 -10.07 -3.86 4.91
C SER A 73 -10.05 -4.24 3.43
N ALA A 74 -9.71 -5.49 3.13
CA ALA A 74 -9.77 -6.04 1.78
C ALA A 74 -11.20 -6.09 1.23
N ASN A 75 -12.22 -5.90 2.08
CA ASN A 75 -13.61 -5.75 1.67
C ASN A 75 -14.01 -4.28 1.41
N GLY A 76 -13.03 -3.36 1.45
CA GLY A 76 -13.24 -1.93 1.32
C GLY A 76 -13.57 -1.26 2.65
N GLY A 77 -14.14 -0.05 2.58
CA GLY A 77 -14.50 0.75 3.75
C GLY A 77 -13.64 1.99 3.91
N THR A 78 -13.46 2.43 5.15
CA THR A 78 -12.76 3.68 5.45
C THR A 78 -11.25 3.46 5.50
N LEU A 79 -10.51 4.32 4.79
CA LEU A 79 -9.06 4.40 4.92
C LEU A 79 -8.68 4.80 6.35
N GLN A 80 -7.70 4.10 6.92
CA GLN A 80 -7.15 4.39 8.25
C GLN A 80 -5.66 4.73 8.12
N PRO A 81 -5.21 5.94 8.48
CA PRO A 81 -3.79 6.25 8.54
C PRO A 81 -3.07 5.37 9.57
N VAL A 82 -1.83 4.97 9.25
CA VAL A 82 -0.93 4.32 10.19
C VAL A 82 -0.02 5.39 10.79
N THR A 83 -0.03 5.49 12.11
CA THR A 83 0.83 6.46 12.82
C THR A 83 2.28 6.00 12.77
N LEU A 84 3.14 6.86 12.21
CA LEU A 84 4.59 6.68 12.21
C LEU A 84 5.23 7.80 13.00
N THR A 85 6.26 7.48 13.78
CA THR A 85 7.08 8.49 14.46
C THR A 85 8.10 9.03 13.47
N GLN A 86 7.77 10.12 12.79
CA GLN A 86 8.68 10.83 11.89
C GLN A 86 9.07 12.19 12.46
N ASN A 87 10.30 12.64 12.17
CA ASN A 87 10.73 13.99 12.47
C ASN A 87 10.03 14.97 11.50
N PRO A 88 9.16 15.88 11.98
CA PRO A 88 8.45 16.80 11.11
C PRO A 88 9.37 17.81 10.39
N LEU A 89 10.60 18.00 10.87
CA LEU A 89 11.60 18.84 10.21
C LEU A 89 12.31 18.14 9.04
N GLU A 90 12.16 16.81 8.93
CA GLU A 90 12.80 15.98 7.92
C GLU A 90 11.75 15.02 7.34
N PRO A 91 10.78 15.52 6.56
CA PRO A 91 9.72 14.69 6.02
C PRO A 91 10.28 13.60 5.11
N ARG A 92 9.79 12.38 5.29
CA ARG A 92 10.20 11.22 4.51
C ARG A 92 8.98 10.57 3.88
N LYS A 93 9.05 10.33 2.57
CA LYS A 93 8.07 9.49 1.89
C LYS A 93 8.27 8.03 2.31
N VAL A 94 7.16 7.34 2.51
CA VAL A 94 7.13 5.93 2.93
C VAL A 94 6.68 5.09 1.74
N CYS A 95 7.41 4.03 1.40
CA CYS A 95 7.23 3.30 0.15
C CYS A 95 7.31 1.79 0.37
N TRP A 96 6.64 1.06 -0.53
CA TRP A 96 6.72 -0.40 -0.71
C TRP A 96 6.58 -1.19 0.60
N PRO A 97 5.47 -1.02 1.34
CA PRO A 97 5.25 -1.77 2.56
C PRO A 97 5.16 -3.27 2.26
N GLN A 98 5.75 -4.07 3.13
CA GLN A 98 5.72 -5.53 3.11
C GLN A 98 5.35 -6.04 4.51
N VAL A 99 4.23 -6.74 4.61
CA VAL A 99 3.84 -7.42 5.85
C VAL A 99 4.80 -8.59 6.06
N LEU A 100 5.43 -8.65 7.23
CA LEU A 100 6.36 -9.73 7.56
C LEU A 100 5.61 -11.01 7.95
N PRO A 101 6.24 -12.20 7.78
CA PRO A 101 5.70 -13.46 8.29
C PRO A 101 5.29 -13.34 9.76
N GLY A 102 4.15 -13.94 10.12
CA GLY A 102 3.51 -13.76 11.44
C GLY A 102 2.48 -12.63 11.47
N GLY A 103 2.57 -11.65 10.57
CA GLY A 103 1.56 -10.60 10.44
C GLY A 103 1.47 -9.71 11.67
N GLU A 104 2.61 -9.41 12.28
CA GLU A 104 2.78 -8.57 13.48
C GLU A 104 3.69 -7.35 13.22
N ALA A 105 4.29 -7.28 12.03
CA ALA A 105 5.13 -6.16 11.64
C ALA A 105 5.05 -5.88 10.14
N ILE A 106 5.36 -4.64 9.76
CA ILE A 106 5.50 -4.19 8.38
C ILE A 106 6.90 -3.61 8.21
N LEU A 107 7.59 -4.11 7.19
CA LEU A 107 8.81 -3.54 6.64
C LEU A 107 8.43 -2.48 5.60
N PHE A 108 9.11 -1.35 5.57
CA PHE A 108 8.92 -0.33 4.53
C PHE A 108 10.23 0.42 4.26
N THR A 109 10.29 1.10 3.12
CA THR A 109 11.40 2.02 2.80
C THR A 109 10.96 3.44 3.12
N SER A 110 11.78 4.21 3.84
CA SER A 110 11.62 5.65 3.98
C SER A 110 12.76 6.38 3.26
N ILE A 111 12.44 7.46 2.58
CA ILE A 111 13.42 8.26 1.84
C ILE A 111 13.02 9.72 1.98
N ALA A 112 14.00 10.62 2.11
CA ALA A 112 13.72 12.05 2.23
C ALA A 112 12.77 12.49 1.10
N GLU A 113 11.74 13.26 1.44
CA GLU A 113 10.68 13.58 0.48
C GLU A 113 11.21 14.34 -0.74
N ALA A 114 12.21 15.20 -0.54
CA ALA A 114 12.90 15.94 -1.59
C ALA A 114 13.87 15.09 -2.43
N SER A 115 14.17 13.86 -2.02
CA SER A 115 15.17 13.00 -2.67
C SER A 115 14.54 12.02 -3.66
N SER A 116 15.16 11.90 -4.82
CA SER A 116 14.93 10.83 -5.79
C SER A 116 16.04 9.78 -5.78
N ASN A 117 17.07 9.95 -4.94
CA ASN A 117 18.22 9.06 -4.86
C ASN A 117 17.88 7.83 -4.01
N PRO A 118 17.80 6.61 -4.58
CA PRO A 118 17.45 5.42 -3.82
C PRO A 118 18.47 5.08 -2.71
N ASP A 119 19.73 5.52 -2.84
CA ASP A 119 20.79 5.26 -1.86
C ASP A 119 20.59 6.00 -0.53
N GLU A 120 19.69 6.99 -0.49
CA GLU A 120 19.29 7.72 0.73
C GLU A 120 18.09 7.06 1.44
N GLY A 121 17.63 5.93 0.91
CA GLY A 121 16.59 5.10 1.49
C GLY A 121 17.03 4.44 2.80
N GLN A 122 16.11 4.37 3.74
CA GLN A 122 16.25 3.63 4.98
C GLN A 122 15.19 2.54 5.01
N ILE A 123 15.58 1.35 5.46
CA ILE A 123 14.65 0.25 5.68
C ILE A 123 14.21 0.30 7.14
N GLU A 124 12.92 0.42 7.36
CA GLU A 124 12.32 0.58 8.68
C GLU A 124 11.26 -0.51 8.93
N VAL A 125 11.00 -0.77 10.21
CA VAL A 125 10.00 -1.76 10.65
C VAL A 125 9.04 -1.10 11.63
N LEU A 126 7.74 -1.31 11.42
CA LEU A 126 6.68 -0.97 12.36
C LEU A 126 6.02 -2.26 12.87
N SER A 127 6.03 -2.47 14.19
CA SER A 127 5.29 -3.56 14.85
C SER A 127 3.93 -3.09 15.37
N PHE A 128 2.96 -3.99 15.51
CA PHE A 128 1.59 -3.70 15.97
C PHE A 128 1.03 -4.78 16.88
#